data_AF-A0A520XLE2-F1
#
_entry.id   AF-A0A520XLE2-F1
#
_cell.length_a   1.000
_cell.length_b   1.000
_cell.length_c   1.000
_cell.angle_alpha   90.00
_cell.angle_beta   90.00
_cell.angle_gamma   90.00
#
_symmetry.space_group_name_H-M   'P 1'
#
loop_
_entity.id
_entity.type
_entity.pdbx_description
1 polymer ?
#
loop_
_entity_poly.entity_id
_entity_poly.type
_entity_poly.pdbx_seq_one_letter_code
_entity_poly.pdbx_strand_id
1 'polypeptide(L)'
;MPLDHEPLTDETLAEVIAFVQASNPFAQQAWGWDVGRFVDWRWASTVFERANPNWFSEHCEVFRDGPGIRALAIAEYGSESECILTAGPDPDAAAFVLGWLVERHAARGIGLRFDCSDAEEWLHELFESAGMVEQAPSGVDWEYDLRDLGDPPPVAQGFTIESILDAQEDAYAGIAECIQAGFGSETD
;
A
#
# COMPACT_ATOMS: atom_id res chain seq x y z
N MET A 1 15.99 8.22 -17.67
CA MET A 1 17.20 8.65 -16.92
C MET A 1 17.34 7.71 -15.74
N PRO A 2 18.53 7.19 -15.37
CA PRO A 2 18.62 6.30 -14.22
C PRO A 2 18.27 7.07 -12.94
N LEU A 3 17.37 6.51 -12.14
CA LEU A 3 17.07 6.99 -10.79
C LEU A 3 18.01 6.29 -9.80
N ASP A 4 18.48 7.04 -8.80
CA ASP A 4 19.10 6.44 -7.63
C ASP A 4 18.00 5.81 -6.77
N HIS A 5 18.30 4.73 -6.05
CA HIS A 5 17.33 4.14 -5.13
C HIS A 5 17.96 3.70 -3.82
N GLU A 6 17.18 3.77 -2.75
CA GLU A 6 17.56 3.33 -1.42
C GLU A 6 16.37 2.76 -0.64
N PRO A 7 16.62 1.85 0.31
CA PRO A 7 15.55 1.37 1.19
C PRO A 7 15.01 2.49 2.07
N LEU A 8 13.72 2.42 2.40
CA LEU A 8 13.10 3.30 3.39
C LEU A 8 13.79 3.13 4.74
N THR A 9 14.16 4.25 5.34
CA THR A 9 14.73 4.32 6.71
C THR A 9 13.93 5.27 7.58
N ASP A 10 14.13 5.18 8.90
CA ASP A 10 13.57 6.13 9.87
C ASP A 10 14.01 7.58 9.59
N GLU A 11 15.21 7.79 9.04
CA GLU A 11 15.73 9.12 8.69
C GLU A 11 14.97 9.73 7.50
N THR A 12 14.62 8.90 6.51
CA THR A 12 13.87 9.32 5.30
C THR A 12 12.35 9.33 5.50
N LEU A 13 11.85 8.78 6.61
CA LEU A 13 10.42 8.54 6.80
C LEU A 13 9.57 9.82 6.76
N ALA A 14 10.02 10.87 7.43
CA ALA A 14 9.30 12.15 7.45
C ALA A 14 9.18 12.76 6.05
N GLU A 15 10.21 12.60 5.23
CA GLU A 15 10.24 13.06 3.84
C GLU A 15 9.29 12.23 2.96
N VAL A 16 9.32 10.90 3.08
CA VAL A 16 8.43 9.99 2.35
C VAL A 16 6.96 10.26 2.70
N ILE A 17 6.64 10.47 3.97
CA ILE A 17 5.29 10.88 4.39
C ILE A 17 4.89 12.20 3.72
N ALA A 18 5.77 13.20 3.71
CA ALA A 18 5.51 14.48 3.06
C ALA A 18 5.32 14.33 1.54
N PHE A 19 6.12 13.48 0.89
CA PHE A 19 5.98 13.15 -0.53
C PHE A 19 4.60 12.53 -0.79
N VAL A 20 4.22 11.49 -0.04
CA VAL A 20 2.92 10.81 -0.18
C VAL A 20 1.75 11.79 0.03
N GLN A 21 1.83 12.65 1.04
CA GLN A 21 0.82 13.68 1.31
C GLN A 21 0.71 14.73 0.19
N ALA A 22 1.84 15.15 -0.38
CA ALA A 22 1.87 16.14 -1.46
C ALA A 22 1.42 15.54 -2.81
N SER A 23 1.73 14.26 -3.01
CA SER A 23 1.41 13.48 -4.22
C SER A 23 -0.07 13.15 -4.34
N ASN A 24 -0.83 13.26 -3.24
CA ASN A 24 -2.22 12.90 -3.18
C ASN A 24 -3.01 13.95 -2.37
N PRO A 25 -3.40 15.06 -3.00
CA PRO A 25 -4.15 16.09 -2.29
C PRO A 25 -5.55 15.63 -1.89
N PHE A 26 -6.17 14.66 -2.58
CA PHE A 26 -7.40 13.94 -2.25
C PHE A 26 -7.49 12.71 -3.19
N ALA A 27 -8.01 11.57 -2.73
CA ALA A 27 -8.36 10.37 -3.50
C ALA A 27 -9.21 10.64 -4.78
N GLN A 28 -8.61 11.23 -5.81
CA GLN A 28 -9.27 11.52 -7.09
C GLN A 28 -8.40 11.15 -8.31
N GLN A 29 -7.17 10.69 -8.08
CA GLN A 29 -6.24 10.17 -9.10
C GLN A 29 -5.32 9.11 -8.47
N ALA A 30 -5.89 8.17 -7.71
CA ALA A 30 -5.14 7.12 -7.03
C ALA A 30 -4.86 5.94 -7.97
N TRP A 31 -3.59 5.56 -8.04
CA TRP A 31 -3.09 4.47 -8.85
C TRP A 31 -2.98 3.25 -7.95
N GLY A 32 -4.03 2.44 -7.89
CA GLY A 32 -4.13 1.25 -7.06
C GLY A 32 -4.16 1.49 -5.53
N TRP A 33 -3.82 2.70 -5.03
CA TRP A 33 -3.57 2.98 -3.61
C TRP A 33 -4.05 4.36 -3.14
N ASP A 34 -4.82 4.40 -2.05
CA ASP A 34 -5.06 5.60 -1.25
C ASP A 34 -3.94 5.81 -0.21
N VAL A 35 -3.56 7.07 0.07
CA VAL A 35 -2.63 7.46 1.16
C VAL A 35 -3.00 6.81 2.49
N GLY A 36 -4.30 6.59 2.72
CA GLY A 36 -4.81 5.87 3.89
C GLY A 36 -4.15 4.50 4.05
N ARG A 37 -3.93 3.75 2.96
CA ARG A 37 -3.28 2.45 3.00
C ARG A 37 -1.76 2.50 3.18
N PHE A 38 -1.04 3.56 2.80
CA PHE A 38 0.39 3.68 3.18
C PHE A 38 0.54 3.95 4.69
N VAL A 39 -0.32 4.80 5.22
CA VAL A 39 -0.41 5.08 6.66
C VAL A 39 -0.81 3.80 7.39
N ASP A 40 -1.88 3.12 6.95
CA ASP A 40 -2.30 1.83 7.51
C ASP A 40 -1.24 0.74 7.34
N TRP A 41 -0.54 0.66 6.20
CA TRP A 41 0.58 -0.25 5.98
C TRP A 41 1.70 0.05 6.97
N ARG A 42 2.09 1.32 7.18
CA ARG A 42 3.09 1.68 8.18
C ARG A 42 2.60 1.37 9.60
N TRP A 43 1.34 1.62 9.94
CA TRP A 43 0.81 1.43 11.29
C TRP A 43 0.53 -0.03 11.62
N ALA A 44 -0.21 -0.74 10.77
CA ALA A 44 -0.40 -2.19 10.86
C ALA A 44 0.97 -2.89 10.86
N SER A 45 1.91 -2.44 10.01
CA SER A 45 3.25 -3.01 10.00
C SER A 45 4.16 -2.47 11.10
N THR A 46 3.78 -1.49 11.93
CA THR A 46 4.61 -1.08 13.09
C THR A 46 4.63 -2.19 14.13
N VAL A 47 3.51 -2.90 14.27
CA VAL A 47 3.43 -4.12 15.08
C VAL A 47 4.29 -5.22 14.44
N PHE A 48 4.25 -5.36 13.11
CA PHE A 48 5.13 -6.31 12.39
C PHE A 48 6.61 -5.97 12.49
N GLU A 49 7.02 -4.71 12.36
CA GLU A 49 8.41 -4.23 12.46
C GLU A 49 8.99 -4.50 13.85
N ARG A 50 8.17 -4.36 14.91
CA ARG A 50 8.58 -4.76 16.25
C ARG A 50 8.85 -6.26 16.36
N ALA A 51 8.11 -7.08 15.62
CA ALA A 51 8.30 -8.52 15.56
C ALA A 51 9.38 -8.95 14.54
N ASN A 52 9.59 -8.15 13.50
CA ASN A 52 10.46 -8.38 12.35
C ASN A 52 11.24 -7.09 12.05
N PRO A 53 12.36 -6.85 12.75
CA PRO A 53 13.18 -5.67 12.52
C PRO A 53 13.61 -5.59 11.05
N ASN A 54 13.57 -4.38 10.48
CA ASN A 54 13.86 -4.04 9.08
C ASN A 54 12.75 -4.37 8.08
N TRP A 55 11.55 -4.75 8.52
CA TRP A 55 10.40 -4.97 7.63
C TRP A 55 10.22 -3.80 6.64
N PHE A 56 10.26 -2.56 7.14
CA PHE A 56 10.09 -1.40 6.26
C PHE A 56 11.20 -1.22 5.24
N SER A 57 12.46 -1.40 5.62
CA SER A 57 13.61 -1.24 4.72
C SER A 57 13.73 -2.41 3.74
N GLU A 58 13.11 -3.57 4.03
CA GLU A 58 13.06 -4.71 3.12
C GLU A 58 11.91 -4.60 2.08
N HIS A 59 10.86 -3.86 2.42
CA HIS A 59 9.59 -3.82 1.69
C HIS A 59 9.19 -2.44 1.16
N CYS A 60 10.02 -1.40 1.32
CA CYS A 60 9.81 -0.11 0.69
C CYS A 60 11.12 0.47 0.17
N GLU A 61 11.15 0.86 -1.10
CA GLU A 61 12.29 1.45 -1.77
C GLU A 61 11.92 2.83 -2.32
N VAL A 62 12.81 3.78 -2.08
CA VAL A 62 12.69 5.20 -2.45
C VAL A 62 13.53 5.42 -3.70
N PHE A 63 12.94 6.01 -4.73
CA PHE A 63 13.63 6.32 -5.99
C PHE A 63 13.76 7.82 -6.17
N ARG A 64 14.97 8.28 -6.50
CA ARG A 64 15.34 9.69 -6.52
C ARG A 64 15.95 10.17 -7.83
N ASP A 65 15.75 11.45 -8.07
CA ASP A 65 16.47 12.27 -9.05
C ASP A 65 17.20 13.38 -8.29
N GLY A 66 18.48 13.15 -8.00
CA GLY A 66 19.24 13.97 -7.07
C GLY A 66 18.61 13.95 -5.67
N PRO A 67 18.33 15.11 -5.04
CA PRO A 67 17.73 15.12 -3.71
C PRO A 67 16.23 14.82 -3.72
N GLY A 68 15.55 14.86 -4.87
CA GLY A 68 14.09 14.74 -4.93
C GLY A 68 13.60 13.31 -5.07
N ILE A 69 12.62 12.92 -4.25
CA ILE A 69 11.86 11.68 -4.46
C ILE A 69 11.03 11.82 -5.73
N ARG A 70 11.16 10.83 -6.63
CA ARG A 70 10.37 10.72 -7.87
C ARG A 70 9.33 9.63 -7.77
N ALA A 71 9.69 8.51 -7.15
CA ALA A 71 8.80 7.38 -6.97
C ALA A 71 9.10 6.58 -5.70
N LEU A 72 8.13 5.78 -5.27
CA LEU A 72 8.29 4.75 -4.25
C LEU A 72 7.88 3.40 -4.84
N ALA A 73 8.55 2.32 -4.44
CA ALA A 73 8.08 0.95 -4.64
C ALA A 73 7.81 0.29 -3.28
N ILE A 74 6.66 -0.34 -3.11
CA ILE A 74 6.22 -0.88 -1.82
C ILE A 74 5.64 -2.28 -1.99
N ALA A 75 6.20 -3.26 -1.30
CA ALA A 75 5.72 -4.63 -1.29
C ALA A 75 4.52 -4.77 -0.34
N GLU A 76 3.36 -5.12 -0.88
CA GLU A 76 2.18 -5.39 -0.07
C GLU A 76 2.33 -6.72 0.66
N TYR A 77 2.10 -6.69 1.97
CA TYR A 77 2.21 -7.86 2.84
C TYR A 77 3.56 -8.60 2.72
N GLY A 78 4.58 -7.93 2.19
CA GLY A 78 5.93 -8.46 1.98
C GLY A 78 6.07 -9.54 0.91
N SER A 79 5.15 -9.58 -0.08
CA SER A 79 5.01 -10.70 -1.02
C SER A 79 5.13 -10.30 -2.50
N GLU A 80 4.31 -10.89 -3.37
CA GLU A 80 4.34 -10.76 -4.84
C GLU A 80 3.62 -9.50 -5.35
N SER A 81 2.76 -8.91 -4.52
CA SER A 81 2.03 -7.69 -4.82
C SER A 81 2.89 -6.47 -4.50
N GLU A 82 3.03 -5.56 -5.47
CA GLU A 82 3.82 -4.34 -5.33
C GLU A 82 2.96 -3.12 -5.67
N CYS A 83 3.35 -1.97 -5.13
CA CYS A 83 2.77 -0.66 -5.44
C CYS A 83 3.86 0.29 -5.92
N ILE A 84 3.58 1.07 -6.98
CA ILE A 84 4.42 2.18 -7.41
C ILE A 84 3.68 3.48 -7.16
N LEU A 85 4.28 4.39 -6.39
CA LEU A 85 3.72 5.71 -6.09
C LEU A 85 4.56 6.81 -6.72
N THR A 86 3.93 7.74 -7.44
CA THR A 86 4.56 8.94 -8.00
C THR A 86 3.79 10.20 -7.57
N ALA A 87 4.39 11.38 -7.72
CA ALA A 87 3.74 12.65 -7.35
C ALA A 87 2.58 13.09 -8.27
N GLY A 88 2.41 12.36 -9.36
CA GLY A 88 1.45 12.56 -10.44
C GLY A 88 1.85 11.64 -11.60
N PRO A 89 1.25 11.79 -12.79
CA PRO A 89 1.63 10.98 -13.94
C PRO A 89 3.11 11.20 -14.31
N ASP A 90 3.95 10.20 -14.05
CA ASP A 90 5.39 10.18 -14.37
C ASP A 90 5.75 8.84 -15.02
N PRO A 91 5.45 8.66 -16.32
CA PRO A 91 5.68 7.39 -17.02
C PRO A 91 7.15 6.96 -17.03
N ASP A 92 8.08 7.92 -17.06
CA ASP A 92 9.51 7.63 -17.08
C ASP A 92 9.97 7.04 -15.74
N ALA A 93 9.51 7.60 -14.62
CA ALA A 93 9.80 7.05 -13.30
C ALA A 93 9.11 5.69 -13.11
N ALA A 94 7.84 5.58 -13.48
CA ALA A 94 7.09 4.32 -13.38
C ALA A 94 7.76 3.19 -14.20
N ALA A 95 8.18 3.47 -15.43
CA ALA A 95 8.89 2.50 -16.26
C ALA A 95 10.22 2.04 -15.64
N PHE A 96 10.97 2.99 -15.08
CA PHE A 96 12.24 2.68 -14.43
C PHE A 96 12.04 1.79 -13.20
N VAL A 97 11.10 2.15 -12.33
CA VAL A 97 10.78 1.37 -11.11
C VAL A 97 10.23 -0.01 -11.48
N LEU A 98 9.33 -0.09 -12.46
CA LEU A 98 8.78 -1.37 -12.92
C LEU A 98 9.89 -2.30 -13.46
N GLY A 99 10.80 -1.77 -14.27
CA GLY A 99 11.95 -2.55 -14.76
C GLY A 99 12.81 -3.09 -13.63
N TRP A 100 13.08 -2.26 -12.62
CA TRP A 100 13.80 -2.68 -11.41
C TRP A 100 13.05 -3.77 -10.62
N LEU A 101 11.74 -3.63 -10.45
CA LEU A 101 10.91 -4.63 -9.76
C LEU A 101 10.90 -5.97 -10.49
N VAL A 102 10.78 -5.96 -11.83
CA VAL A 102 10.86 -7.17 -12.66
C VAL A 102 12.20 -7.89 -12.44
N GLU A 103 13.32 -7.17 -12.47
CA GLU A 103 14.64 -7.75 -12.22
C GLU A 103 14.76 -8.30 -10.78
N ARG A 104 14.28 -7.56 -9.78
CA ARG A 104 14.30 -7.97 -8.37
C ARG A 104 13.46 -9.23 -8.12
N HIS A 105 12.25 -9.31 -8.66
CA HIS A 105 11.37 -10.47 -8.50
C HIS A 105 11.89 -11.68 -9.27
N ALA A 106 12.42 -11.47 -10.48
CA ALA A 106 13.09 -12.52 -11.25
C ALA A 106 14.29 -13.11 -10.49
N ALA A 107 15.11 -12.27 -9.84
CA ALA A 107 16.23 -12.72 -9.02
C ALA A 107 15.79 -13.55 -7.79
N ARG A 108 14.59 -13.28 -7.27
CA ARG A 108 13.96 -14.02 -6.16
C ARG A 108 13.22 -15.27 -6.61
N GLY A 109 12.93 -15.41 -7.90
CA GLY A 109 12.15 -16.51 -8.45
C GLY A 109 10.67 -16.48 -8.07
N ILE A 110 10.12 -15.29 -7.78
CA ILE A 110 8.72 -15.07 -7.41
C ILE A 110 7.99 -14.26 -8.48
N GLY A 111 6.66 -14.34 -8.50
CA GLY A 111 5.82 -13.51 -9.37
C GLY A 111 5.85 -12.04 -8.96
N LEU A 112 5.44 -11.17 -9.90
CA LEU A 112 5.18 -9.75 -9.67
C LEU A 112 3.75 -9.45 -10.09
N ARG A 113 2.97 -8.83 -9.20
CA ARG A 113 1.57 -8.50 -9.42
C ARG A 113 1.30 -7.04 -9.10
N PHE A 114 0.46 -6.44 -9.93
CA PHE A 114 -0.17 -5.15 -9.69
C PHE A 114 -1.67 -5.29 -9.88
N ASP A 115 -2.44 -4.58 -9.07
CA ASP A 115 -3.84 -4.32 -9.33
C ASP A 115 -3.96 -2.89 -9.89
N CYS A 116 -4.56 -2.77 -11.07
CA CYS A 116 -4.69 -1.51 -11.80
C CYS A 116 -6.17 -1.15 -11.97
N SER A 117 -6.49 0.13 -11.85
CA SER A 117 -7.84 0.65 -12.14
C SER A 117 -8.04 0.80 -13.65
N ASP A 118 -9.25 0.49 -14.13
CA ASP A 118 -9.66 0.72 -15.52
C ASP A 118 -9.50 2.19 -15.96
N ALA A 119 -9.49 3.13 -15.02
CA ALA A 119 -9.33 4.57 -15.30
C ALA A 119 -7.92 4.94 -15.78
N GLU A 120 -6.93 4.06 -15.58
CA GLU A 120 -5.52 4.34 -15.80
C GLU A 120 -4.97 3.58 -17.02
N GLU A 121 -5.65 3.72 -18.16
CA GLU A 121 -5.34 3.01 -19.42
C GLU A 121 -3.85 3.08 -19.82
N TRP A 122 -3.13 4.15 -19.49
CA TRP A 122 -1.71 4.26 -19.84
C TRP A 122 -0.78 3.33 -19.04
N LEU A 123 -1.22 2.83 -17.88
CA LEU A 123 -0.49 1.76 -17.17
C LEU A 123 -0.50 0.46 -17.94
N HIS A 124 -1.57 0.20 -18.69
CA HIS A 124 -1.69 -1.08 -19.39
C HIS A 124 -0.58 -1.21 -20.43
N GLU A 125 -0.34 -0.16 -21.21
CA GLU A 125 0.77 -0.11 -22.17
C GLU A 125 2.13 -0.28 -21.47
N LEU A 126 2.30 0.33 -20.29
CA LEU A 126 3.53 0.23 -19.49
C LEU A 126 3.78 -1.20 -19.02
N PHE A 127 2.78 -1.85 -18.42
CA PHE A 127 2.86 -3.21 -17.92
C PHE A 127 3.05 -4.22 -19.05
N GLU A 128 2.33 -4.08 -20.17
CA GLU A 128 2.54 -4.90 -21.36
C GLU A 128 3.96 -4.79 -21.89
N SER A 129 4.51 -3.57 -21.94
CA SER A 129 5.89 -3.35 -22.40
C SER A 129 6.94 -4.00 -21.49
N ALA A 130 6.62 -4.16 -20.21
CA ALA A 130 7.42 -4.88 -19.22
C ALA A 130 7.22 -6.40 -19.27
N GLY A 131 6.36 -6.91 -20.15
CA GLY A 131 6.07 -8.33 -20.32
C GLY A 131 5.09 -8.91 -19.30
N MET A 132 4.36 -8.04 -18.58
CA MET A 132 3.28 -8.47 -17.71
C MET A 132 2.06 -8.91 -18.53
N VAL A 133 1.22 -9.77 -17.94
CA VAL A 133 0.03 -10.31 -18.59
C VAL A 133 -1.19 -9.95 -17.77
N GLU A 134 -2.10 -9.19 -18.38
CA GLU A 134 -3.38 -8.84 -17.78
C GLU A 134 -4.18 -10.09 -17.40
N GLN A 135 -4.76 -10.07 -16.20
CA GLN A 135 -5.64 -11.11 -15.70
C GLN A 135 -7.08 -10.60 -15.63
N ALA A 136 -8.04 -11.51 -15.51
CA ALA A 136 -9.43 -11.12 -15.28
C ALA A 136 -9.54 -10.27 -13.99
N PRO A 137 -10.46 -9.28 -13.94
CA PRO A 137 -10.65 -8.44 -12.76
C PRO A 137 -10.83 -9.26 -11.48
N SER A 138 -10.08 -8.91 -10.44
CA SER A 138 -10.04 -9.60 -9.14
C SER A 138 -11.10 -9.09 -8.16
N GLY A 139 -11.65 -7.89 -8.39
CA GLY A 139 -12.60 -7.24 -7.48
C GLY A 139 -13.19 -5.94 -8.05
N VAL A 140 -14.08 -5.33 -7.28
CA VAL A 140 -14.61 -3.98 -7.54
C VAL A 140 -14.52 -3.19 -6.25
N ASP A 141 -13.73 -2.13 -6.27
CA ASP A 141 -13.61 -1.21 -5.16
C ASP A 141 -14.57 -0.02 -5.33
N TRP A 142 -15.07 0.48 -4.20
CA TRP A 142 -16.01 1.59 -4.15
C TRP A 142 -15.45 2.70 -3.27
N GLU A 143 -15.30 3.89 -3.84
CA GLU A 143 -14.90 5.09 -3.10
C GLU A 143 -16.14 5.88 -2.67
N TYR A 144 -16.16 6.29 -1.40
CA TYR A 144 -17.25 7.08 -0.83
C TYR A 144 -16.72 8.38 -0.24
N ASP A 145 -17.35 9.51 -0.57
CA ASP A 145 -17.08 10.78 0.09
C ASP A 145 -17.72 10.80 1.48
N LEU A 146 -16.89 10.69 2.51
CA LEU A 146 -17.33 10.65 3.91
C LEU A 146 -17.47 12.04 4.55
N ARG A 147 -17.26 13.13 3.80
CA ARG A 147 -17.28 14.50 4.37
C ARG A 147 -18.67 15.00 4.74
N ASP A 148 -19.71 14.45 4.12
CA ASP A 148 -21.11 14.82 4.35
C ASP A 148 -21.93 13.61 4.83
N LEU A 149 -21.40 12.92 5.84
CA LEU A 149 -22.17 11.93 6.58
C LEU A 149 -23.02 12.67 7.61
N GLY A 150 -24.34 12.41 7.58
CA GLY A 150 -25.24 12.84 8.66
C GLY A 150 -24.87 12.19 10.00
N ASP A 151 -25.66 12.48 11.03
CA ASP A 151 -25.42 11.88 12.35
C ASP A 151 -25.46 10.35 12.27
N PRO A 152 -24.47 9.64 12.87
CA PRO A 152 -24.49 8.20 12.89
C PRO A 152 -25.73 7.69 13.65
N PRO A 153 -26.28 6.53 13.26
CA PRO A 153 -27.37 5.93 14.01
C PRO A 153 -26.94 5.65 15.47
N PRO A 154 -27.86 5.74 16.45
CA PRO A 154 -27.53 5.46 17.83
C PRO A 154 -27.10 4.00 18.01
N VAL A 155 -26.10 3.78 18.86
CA VAL A 155 -25.63 2.44 19.21
C VAL A 155 -26.76 1.67 19.90
N ALA A 156 -26.98 0.42 19.47
CA ALA A 156 -28.02 -0.43 20.02
C ALA A 156 -27.79 -0.72 21.52
N GLN A 157 -28.89 -0.87 22.27
CA GLN A 157 -28.81 -1.18 23.71
C GLN A 157 -28.00 -2.47 23.94
N GLY A 158 -26.99 -2.39 24.83
CA GLY A 158 -26.11 -3.51 25.16
C GLY A 158 -24.83 -3.60 24.31
N PHE A 159 -24.64 -2.68 23.36
CA PHE A 159 -23.41 -2.57 22.57
C PHE A 159 -22.65 -1.28 22.90
N THR A 160 -21.34 -1.33 22.71
CA THR A 160 -20.42 -0.19 22.78
C THR A 160 -19.57 -0.16 21.50
N ILE A 161 -19.17 1.03 21.07
CA ILE A 161 -18.19 1.23 20.00
C ILE A 161 -16.97 1.87 20.65
N GLU A 162 -15.84 1.21 20.57
CA GLU A 162 -14.57 1.66 21.16
C GLU A 162 -13.47 1.62 20.09
N SER A 163 -12.51 2.52 20.21
CA SER A 163 -11.33 2.52 19.34
C SER A 163 -10.44 1.35 19.73
N ILE A 164 -10.01 0.55 18.75
CA ILE A 164 -9.01 -0.50 18.97
C ILE A 164 -7.66 0.06 19.43
N LEU A 165 -7.38 1.34 19.13
CA LEU A 165 -6.15 2.03 19.54
C LEU A 165 -6.11 2.30 21.04
N ASP A 166 -7.27 2.37 21.68
CA ASP A 166 -7.41 2.58 23.13
C ASP A 166 -7.64 1.26 23.87
N ALA A 167 -7.66 0.13 23.15
CA ALA A 167 -7.89 -1.19 23.72
C ALA A 167 -6.67 -1.68 24.50
N GLN A 168 -6.94 -2.39 25.60
CA GLN A 168 -5.89 -3.06 26.37
C GLN A 168 -5.32 -4.26 25.59
N GLU A 169 -4.06 -4.64 25.85
CA GLU A 169 -3.36 -5.72 25.11
C GLU A 169 -4.12 -7.06 25.12
N ASP A 170 -4.92 -7.33 26.14
CA ASP A 170 -5.75 -8.54 26.27
C ASP A 170 -6.99 -8.54 25.37
N ALA A 171 -7.44 -7.37 24.89
CA ALA A 171 -8.54 -7.26 23.94
C ALA A 171 -8.22 -7.90 22.59
N TYR A 172 -6.95 -7.91 22.18
CA TYR A 172 -6.52 -8.47 20.89
C TYR A 172 -6.78 -9.98 20.78
N ALA A 173 -6.66 -10.73 21.89
CA ALA A 173 -6.95 -12.16 21.91
C ALA A 173 -8.45 -12.43 21.68
N GLY A 174 -9.32 -11.68 22.35
CA GLY A 174 -10.77 -11.77 22.16
C GLY A 174 -11.22 -11.33 20.76
N ILE A 175 -10.58 -10.29 20.20
CA ILE A 175 -10.82 -9.85 18.82
C ILE A 175 -10.45 -10.97 17.84
N ALA A 176 -9.28 -11.59 18.01
CA ALA A 176 -8.82 -12.68 17.16
C ALA A 176 -9.77 -13.89 17.20
N GLU A 177 -10.25 -14.28 18.40
CA GLU A 177 -11.25 -15.34 18.56
C GLU A 177 -12.57 -14.99 17.85
N CYS A 178 -13.04 -13.74 17.98
CA CYS A 178 -14.24 -13.27 17.29
C CYS A 178 -14.08 -13.30 15.76
N ILE A 179 -12.93 -12.88 15.23
CA ILE A 179 -12.62 -12.94 13.79
C ILE A 179 -12.64 -14.40 13.32
N GLN A 180 -11.97 -15.30 14.03
CA GLN A 180 -11.93 -16.72 13.69
C GLN A 180 -13.33 -17.36 13.73
N ALA A 181 -14.15 -17.01 14.72
CA ALA A 181 -15.51 -17.52 14.83
C ALA A 181 -16.44 -16.98 13.73
N GLY A 182 -16.25 -15.72 13.32
CA GLY A 182 -17.09 -15.05 12.32
C GLY A 182 -16.72 -15.38 10.87
N PHE A 183 -15.42 -15.51 10.59
CA PHE A 183 -14.88 -15.62 9.24
C PHE A 183 -14.15 -16.93 8.96
N GLY A 184 -13.95 -17.78 9.98
CA GLY A 184 -13.14 -19.00 9.89
C GLY A 184 -11.64 -18.71 10.05
N SER A 185 -10.82 -19.77 10.07
CA SER A 185 -9.36 -19.66 9.94
C SER A 185 -8.99 -19.84 8.47
N GLU A 186 -8.21 -18.91 7.90
CA GLU A 186 -7.51 -19.15 6.64
C GLU A 186 -6.38 -20.15 6.87
N THR A 187 -6.76 -21.42 6.93
CA THR A 187 -5.87 -22.56 6.71
C THR A 187 -6.63 -23.49 5.78
N ASP A 188 -6.41 -23.28 4.48
CA ASP A 188 -6.31 -24.33 3.46
C ASP A 188 -5.49 -23.79 2.28
#